data_AF-A0A936FIC9-F1
#
_entry.id   AF-A0A936FIC9-F1
#
_cell.length_a   1.000
_cell.length_b   1.000
_cell.length_c   1.000
_cell.angle_alpha   90.00
_cell.angle_beta   90.00
_cell.angle_gamma   90.00
#
_symmetry.space_group_name_H-M   'P 1'
#
loop_
_entity.id
_entity.type
_entity.pdbx_description
1 polymer ?
#
loop_
_entity_poly.entity_id
_entity_poly.type
_entity_poly.pdbx_seq_one_letter_code
_entity_poly.pdbx_strand_id
1 'polypeptide(L)'
;MRATSPPSPLAGANLVESINKAKYALWANGYAPDTVIVNPANWAAMEVLREGAGTGAYLYGAPGTNAGMNPFGVRVVLSSNMTAGQFAIGQFARSSMVWNRQGITVEMGYVNADFTNNLVTIRAECRMGLETRVPGAVLSGAITA
;
A
#
# COMPACT_ATOMS: atom_id res chain seq x y z
N MET A 1 -12.39 14.19 -21.31
CA MET A 1 -12.84 13.11 -20.41
C MET A 1 -12.46 13.54 -18.99
N ARG A 2 -13.44 14.03 -18.22
CA ARG A 2 -13.24 14.74 -16.95
C ARG A 2 -12.64 13.79 -15.92
N ALA A 3 -11.43 14.08 -15.43
CA ALA A 3 -10.90 13.48 -14.22
C ALA A 3 -11.89 13.82 -13.10
N THR A 4 -12.71 12.84 -12.71
CA THR A 4 -13.45 12.92 -11.46
C THR A 4 -12.40 12.96 -10.37
N SER A 5 -12.38 14.05 -9.62
CA SER A 5 -11.52 14.23 -8.45
C SER A 5 -11.52 12.96 -7.60
N PRO A 6 -10.37 12.51 -7.09
CA PRO A 6 -10.33 11.40 -6.16
C PRO A 6 -11.33 11.70 -5.02
N PRO A 7 -12.19 10.74 -4.64
CA PRO A 7 -13.15 10.98 -3.57
C PRO A 7 -12.37 11.44 -2.33
N SER A 8 -12.83 12.55 -1.75
CA SER A 8 -12.20 13.21 -0.62
C SER A 8 -11.94 12.22 0.51
N PRO A 9 -10.81 12.33 1.23
CA PRO A 9 -10.47 11.41 2.30
C PRO A 9 -11.61 11.35 3.33
N LEU A 10 -12.27 10.21 3.45
CA LEU A 10 -13.13 9.94 4.60
C LEU A 10 -12.20 9.66 5.80
N ALA A 11 -11.72 10.75 6.39
CA ALA A 11 -11.00 10.76 7.65
C ALA A 11 -11.83 10.02 8.73
N GLY A 12 -11.24 8.99 9.33
CA GLY A 12 -11.71 8.37 10.58
C GLY A 12 -10.75 8.74 11.71
N ALA A 13 -11.22 8.66 12.96
CA ALA A 13 -10.41 9.02 14.12
C ALA A 13 -9.14 8.15 14.23
N ASN A 14 -9.22 6.93 13.69
CA ASN A 14 -8.13 5.94 13.63
C ASN A 14 -8.03 5.32 12.21
N LEU A 15 -6.89 4.69 11.87
CA LEU A 15 -6.70 4.08 10.53
C LEU A 15 -7.66 2.91 10.26
N VAL A 16 -8.10 2.16 11.28
CA VAL A 16 -9.12 1.09 11.15
C VAL A 16 -10.44 1.67 10.61
N GLU A 17 -10.88 2.79 11.19
CA GLU A 17 -12.12 3.47 10.78
C GLU A 17 -11.98 4.10 9.41
N SER A 18 -10.84 4.71 9.12
CA SER A 18 -10.53 5.29 7.81
C SER A 18 -10.58 4.22 6.72
N ILE A 19 -10.04 3.03 6.98
CA ILE A 19 -10.13 1.87 6.07
C ILE A 19 -11.58 1.43 5.89
N ASN A 20 -12.36 1.33 6.97
CA ASN A 20 -13.75 0.90 6.90
C ASN A 20 -14.63 1.86 6.08
N LYS A 21 -14.51 3.16 6.37
CA LYS A 21 -15.20 4.22 5.64
C LYS A 21 -14.83 4.23 4.15
N ALA A 22 -13.53 4.14 3.85
CA ALA A 22 -13.04 4.10 2.48
C ALA A 22 -13.47 2.82 1.73
N LYS A 23 -13.54 1.69 2.43
CA LYS A 23 -14.09 0.44 1.90
C LYS A 23 -15.53 0.65 1.47
N TYR A 24 -16.40 1.17 2.35
CA TYR A 24 -17.81 1.36 2.01
C TYR A 24 -18.03 2.43 0.94
N ALA A 25 -17.17 3.45 0.86
CA ALA A 25 -17.19 4.42 -0.23
C ALA A 25 -16.90 3.77 -1.60
N LEU A 26 -15.96 2.82 -1.67
CA LEU A 26 -15.72 2.05 -2.90
C LEU A 26 -16.87 1.09 -3.23
N TRP A 27 -17.46 0.45 -2.22
CA TRP A 27 -18.65 -0.39 -2.40
C TRP A 27 -19.84 0.39 -2.95
N ALA A 28 -20.06 1.62 -2.49
CA ALA A 28 -21.10 2.51 -3.02
C ALA A 28 -20.88 2.84 -4.51
N ASN A 29 -19.62 2.86 -4.96
CA ASN A 29 -19.25 3.05 -6.36
C ASN A 29 -19.23 1.73 -7.18
N GLY A 30 -19.65 0.61 -6.59
CA GLY A 30 -19.72 -0.70 -7.26
C GLY A 30 -18.40 -1.47 -7.32
N TYR A 31 -17.36 -1.02 -6.60
CA TYR A 31 -16.07 -1.70 -6.53
C TYR A 31 -15.88 -2.37 -5.18
N ALA A 32 -15.54 -3.66 -5.18
CA ALA A 32 -15.20 -4.38 -3.96
C ALA A 32 -13.67 -4.31 -3.75
N PRO A 33 -13.16 -3.49 -2.81
CA PRO A 33 -11.73 -3.37 -2.56
C PRO A 33 -11.16 -4.66 -1.97
N ASP A 34 -9.94 -5.00 -2.40
CA ASP A 34 -9.24 -6.21 -2.00
C ASP A 34 -8.02 -5.93 -1.11
N THR A 35 -7.36 -4.80 -1.33
CA THR A 35 -6.08 -4.47 -0.73
C THR A 35 -6.02 -3.01 -0.29
N VAL A 36 -5.40 -2.78 0.86
CA VAL A 36 -5.02 -1.46 1.35
C VAL A 36 -3.50 -1.39 1.50
N ILE A 37 -2.90 -0.30 1.04
CA ILE A 37 -1.47 0.00 1.15
C ILE A 37 -1.28 1.07 2.22
N VAL A 38 -0.44 0.78 3.21
CA VAL A 38 -0.18 1.68 4.34
C VAL A 38 1.31 1.72 4.67
N ASN A 39 1.74 2.81 5.32
CA ASN A 39 3.09 2.90 5.87
C ASN A 39 3.23 1.99 7.11
N PRO A 40 4.37 1.28 7.28
CA PRO A 40 4.63 0.46 8.47
C PRO A 40 4.47 1.20 9.81
N ALA A 41 4.84 2.49 9.89
CA ALA A 41 4.71 3.28 11.12
C ALA A 41 3.24 3.52 11.50
N ASN A 42 2.38 3.77 10.52
CA ASN A 42 0.94 3.92 10.75
C ASN A 42 0.30 2.59 11.18
N TRP A 43 0.78 1.47 10.61
CA TRP A 43 0.33 0.13 10.98
C TRP A 43 0.74 -0.22 12.41
N ALA A 44 1.98 0.08 12.81
CA ALA A 44 2.44 -0.12 14.18
C ALA A 44 1.63 0.70 15.20
N ALA A 45 1.29 1.95 14.87
CA ALA A 45 0.43 2.78 15.71
C ALA A 45 -0.99 2.19 15.87
N MET A 46 -1.47 1.44 14.86
CA MET A 46 -2.75 0.74 14.94
C MET A 46 -2.71 -0.53 15.78
N GLU A 47 -1.66 -1.34 15.65
CA GLU A 47 -1.56 -2.60 16.41
C GLU A 47 -1.55 -2.34 17.92
N VAL A 48 -0.97 -1.21 18.33
CA VAL A 48 -0.88 -0.80 19.73
C VAL A 48 -2.10 0.02 20.18
N LEU A 49 -3.07 0.28 19.29
CA LEU A 49 -4.24 1.09 19.60
C LEU A 49 -5.12 0.41 20.68
N ARG A 50 -5.45 1.17 21.72
CA ARG A 50 -6.25 0.72 22.87
C ARG A 50 -7.54 1.51 23.02
N GLU A 51 -8.50 0.90 23.70
CA GLU A 51 -9.73 1.58 24.09
C GLU A 51 -9.41 2.59 25.20
N GLY A 52 -9.66 3.88 24.94
CA GLY A 52 -9.31 4.98 25.84
C GLY A 52 -7.81 5.27 25.93
N ALA A 53 -7.45 6.34 26.65
CA ALA A 53 -6.08 6.84 26.79
C ALA A 53 -5.19 5.97 27.71
N GLY A 54 -5.14 4.65 27.47
CA GLY A 54 -4.13 3.74 28.04
C GLY A 54 -4.65 2.61 28.93
N THR A 55 -5.92 2.62 29.33
CA THR A 55 -6.47 1.67 30.34
C THR A 55 -7.28 0.51 29.76
N GLY A 56 -7.69 0.57 28.49
CA GLY A 56 -8.55 -0.44 27.87
C GLY A 56 -7.83 -1.53 27.08
N ALA A 57 -8.62 -2.45 26.53
CA ALA A 57 -8.14 -3.57 25.73
C ALA A 57 -7.56 -3.09 24.38
N TYR A 58 -6.67 -3.88 23.79
CA TYR A 58 -6.18 -3.65 22.43
C TYR A 58 -7.29 -3.92 21.42
N LEU A 59 -7.52 -2.96 20.51
CA LEU A 59 -8.59 -3.06 19.51
C LEU A 59 -8.28 -4.13 18.45
N TYR A 60 -7.00 -4.33 18.14
CA TYR A 60 -6.56 -5.27 17.10
C TYR A 60 -6.09 -6.62 17.66
N GLY A 61 -6.14 -6.82 18.98
CA GLY A 61 -5.71 -8.06 19.64
C GLY A 61 -4.57 -7.85 20.64
N ALA A 62 -4.52 -8.71 21.66
CA ALA A 62 -3.50 -8.62 22.70
C ALA A 62 -2.10 -9.02 22.16
N PRO A 63 -1.01 -8.40 22.66
CA PRO A 63 0.36 -8.78 22.34
C PRO A 63 0.57 -10.27 22.63
N GLY A 64 0.92 -11.04 21.59
CA GLY A 64 1.07 -12.50 21.66
C GLY A 64 -0.03 -13.29 20.97
N THR A 65 -1.14 -12.66 20.60
CA THR A 65 -2.11 -13.25 19.64
C THR A 65 -1.71 -12.82 18.23
N ASN A 66 -1.57 -13.77 17.31
CA ASN A 66 -1.36 -13.45 15.90
C ASN A 66 -2.67 -12.94 15.29
N ALA A 67 -2.93 -11.65 15.43
CA ALA A 67 -4.01 -10.98 14.72
C ALA A 67 -3.61 -10.88 13.24
N GLY A 68 -4.30 -11.64 12.39
CA GLY A 68 -4.01 -11.64 10.95
C GLY A 68 -4.06 -10.23 10.37
N MET A 69 -3.21 -9.92 9.38
CA MET A 69 -3.06 -8.58 8.79
C MET A 69 -4.19 -8.23 7.79
N ASN A 70 -5.44 -8.31 8.25
CA ASN A 70 -6.64 -8.18 7.44
C ASN A 70 -7.81 -7.51 8.22
N PRO A 71 -7.77 -6.19 8.45
CA PRO A 71 -8.89 -5.46 9.03
C PRO A 71 -10.10 -5.50 8.07
N PHE A 72 -11.23 -5.96 8.59
CA PHE A 72 -12.53 -6.02 7.87
C PHE A 72 -12.51 -6.75 6.51
N GLY A 73 -11.65 -7.75 6.34
CA GLY A 73 -11.63 -8.54 5.10
C GLY A 73 -10.87 -7.89 3.92
N VAL A 74 -10.16 -6.78 4.15
CA VAL A 74 -9.22 -6.17 3.20
C VAL A 74 -7.78 -6.51 3.58
N ARG A 75 -7.00 -7.04 2.62
CA ARG A 75 -5.58 -7.37 2.84
C ARG A 75 -4.76 -6.09 3.02
N VAL A 76 -3.92 -6.03 4.04
CA VAL A 76 -2.98 -4.91 4.22
C VAL A 76 -1.66 -5.25 3.52
N VAL A 77 -1.10 -4.26 2.81
CA VAL A 77 0.24 -4.32 2.22
C VAL A 77 1.04 -3.17 2.80
N LEU A 78 2.16 -3.50 3.44
CA LEU A 78 3.05 -2.53 4.06
C LEU A 78 4.04 -2.03 3.02
N SER A 79 4.16 -0.71 2.88
CA SER A 79 5.14 -0.10 1.98
C SER A 79 5.78 1.13 2.62
N SER A 80 7.11 1.14 2.71
CA SER A 80 7.89 2.31 3.18
C SER A 80 7.82 3.48 2.20
N ASN A 81 7.48 3.23 0.93
CA ASN A 81 7.28 4.27 -0.08
C ASN A 81 5.95 5.02 0.08
N MET A 82 5.03 4.53 0.92
CA MET A 82 3.81 5.25 1.26
C MET A 82 4.11 6.32 2.30
N THR A 83 3.69 7.56 2.07
CA THR A 83 3.87 8.65 3.03
C THR A 83 3.18 8.35 4.36
N ALA A 84 3.82 8.68 5.48
CA ALA A 84 3.20 8.58 6.81
C ALA A 84 1.91 9.43 6.86
N GLY A 85 0.91 8.97 7.61
CA GLY A 85 -0.41 9.62 7.63
C GLY A 85 -1.26 9.45 6.37
N GLN A 86 -0.83 8.67 5.35
CA GLN A 86 -1.63 8.38 4.16
C GLN A 86 -1.90 6.88 4.01
N PHE A 87 -2.99 6.54 3.33
CA PHE A 87 -3.34 5.19 2.91
C PHE A 87 -3.91 5.18 1.50
N ALA A 88 -3.76 4.06 0.80
CA ALA A 88 -4.42 3.83 -0.49
C ALA A 88 -5.18 2.51 -0.44
N ILE A 89 -6.47 2.53 -0.74
CA ILE A 89 -7.33 1.34 -0.83
C ILE A 89 -7.88 1.21 -2.23
N GLY A 90 -8.00 -0.01 -2.73
CA GLY A 90 -8.57 -0.21 -4.04
C GLY A 90 -8.80 -1.68 -4.35
N GLN A 91 -9.33 -1.92 -5.54
CA GLN A 91 -9.41 -3.26 -6.13
C GLN A 91 -8.22 -3.47 -7.07
N PHE A 92 -7.04 -3.64 -6.51
CA PHE A 92 -5.79 -3.66 -7.30
C PHE A 92 -5.71 -4.85 -8.25
N ALA A 93 -6.36 -5.98 -7.93
CA ALA A 93 -6.40 -7.14 -8.82
C ALA A 93 -7.13 -6.88 -10.16
N ARG A 94 -7.99 -5.86 -10.25
CA ARG A 94 -8.73 -5.53 -11.49
C ARG A 94 -8.49 -4.10 -11.98
N SER A 95 -8.08 -3.18 -11.11
CA SER A 95 -7.91 -1.76 -11.46
C SER A 95 -6.63 -1.50 -12.24
N SER A 96 -5.56 -2.24 -11.93
CA SER A 96 -4.21 -1.94 -12.40
C SER A 96 -3.47 -3.21 -12.80
N MET A 97 -2.69 -3.12 -13.87
CA MET A 97 -1.92 -4.24 -14.41
C MET A 97 -0.49 -3.79 -14.71
N VAL A 98 0.48 -4.64 -14.39
CA VAL A 98 1.89 -4.40 -14.73
C VAL A 98 2.21 -5.20 -15.99
N TRP A 99 2.65 -4.48 -17.02
CA TRP A 99 3.11 -5.04 -18.29
C TRP A 99 4.63 -5.14 -18.27
N ASN A 100 5.13 -6.36 -18.44
CA ASN A 100 6.55 -6.59 -18.54
C ASN A 100 6.98 -6.57 -20.02
N ARG A 101 7.86 -5.63 -20.40
CA ARG A 101 8.46 -5.57 -21.74
C ARG A 101 9.81 -6.30 -21.78
N GLN A 102 10.59 -6.16 -20.71
CA GLN A 102 11.87 -6.85 -20.53
C GLN A 102 11.98 -7.22 -19.05
N GLY A 103 12.07 -8.53 -18.78
CA GLY A 103 12.27 -9.06 -17.43
C GLY A 103 13.62 -8.62 -16.84
N ILE A 104 13.92 -9.10 -15.63
CA ILE A 104 15.17 -8.78 -14.97
C ILE A 104 16.30 -9.44 -15.77
N THR A 105 17.15 -8.63 -16.40
CA THR A 105 18.37 -9.05 -17.09
C THR A 105 19.57 -8.60 -16.28
N VAL A 106 20.40 -9.56 -15.87
CA VAL A 106 21.62 -9.33 -15.11
C VAL A 106 22.81 -9.51 -16.04
N GLU A 107 23.62 -8.47 -16.16
CA GLU A 107 24.84 -8.47 -16.97
C GLU A 107 26.04 -8.17 -16.08
N MET A 108 27.13 -8.87 -16.34
CA MET A 108 28.40 -8.69 -15.65
C MET A 108 29.44 -8.23 -16.68
N GLY A 109 30.09 -7.12 -16.40
CA GLY A 109 31.06 -6.51 -17.30
C GLY A 109 32.34 -6.10 -16.59
N TYR A 110 33.45 -6.18 -17.34
CA TYR A 110 34.75 -5.62 -16.97
C TYR A 110 34.99 -4.44 -17.91
N VAL A 111 34.50 -3.25 -17.57
CA VAL A 111 34.58 -2.07 -18.45
C VAL A 111 35.55 -1.06 -17.86
N ASN A 112 36.38 -0.43 -18.70
CA ASN A 112 37.36 0.59 -18.31
C ASN A 112 38.39 0.09 -17.27
N ALA A 113 38.57 0.85 -16.18
CA ALA A 113 39.57 0.59 -15.14
C ALA A 113 39.23 -0.64 -14.27
N ASP A 114 38.04 -1.22 -14.42
CA ASP A 114 37.62 -2.41 -13.66
C ASP A 114 38.54 -3.60 -13.91
N PHE A 115 39.06 -3.75 -15.13
CA PHE A 115 39.99 -4.83 -15.45
C PHE A 115 41.34 -4.65 -14.76
N THR A 116 41.86 -3.43 -14.71
CA THR A 116 43.15 -3.13 -14.06
C THR A 116 43.04 -3.11 -12.53
N ASN A 117 41.87 -2.77 -11.99
CA ASN A 117 41.60 -2.69 -10.56
C ASN A 117 41.02 -3.98 -9.97
N ASN A 118 40.89 -5.06 -10.74
CA ASN A 118 40.27 -6.33 -10.34
C ASN A 118 38.82 -6.17 -9.81
N LEU A 119 38.02 -5.32 -10.46
CA LEU A 119 36.62 -5.10 -10.13
C LEU A 119 35.69 -5.75 -11.16
N VAL A 120 34.47 -6.09 -10.73
CA VAL A 120 33.37 -6.56 -11.58
C VAL A 120 32.18 -5.65 -11.35
N THR A 121 31.67 -5.05 -12.42
CA THR A 121 30.43 -4.28 -12.37
C THR A 121 29.26 -5.18 -12.77
N ILE A 122 28.28 -5.30 -11.87
CA ILE A 122 27.05 -6.06 -12.10
C ILE A 122 25.90 -5.08 -12.28
N ARG A 123 25.19 -5.19 -13.41
CA ARG A 123 24.02 -4.36 -13.72
C ARG A 123 22.79 -5.24 -13.86
N ALA A 124 21.72 -4.87 -13.15
CA ALA A 124 20.40 -5.49 -13.31
C ALA A 124 19.42 -4.46 -13.87
N GLU A 125 18.85 -4.75 -15.04
CA GLU A 125 17.85 -3.88 -15.68
C GLU A 125 16.52 -4.62 -15.85
N CYS A 126 15.42 -3.87 -15.77
CA CYS A 126 14.10 -4.33 -16.18
C CYS A 126 13.35 -3.18 -16.84
N ARG A 127 12.43 -3.50 -17.75
CA ARG A 127 11.55 -2.51 -18.40
C ARG A 127 10.11 -2.95 -18.26
N MET A 128 9.36 -2.18 -17.49
CA MET A 128 7.95 -2.44 -17.21
C MET A 128 7.11 -1.20 -17.44
N GLY A 129 5.84 -1.39 -17.74
CA GLY A 129 4.81 -0.36 -17.80
C GLY A 129 3.70 -0.66 -16.81
N LEU A 130 3.14 0.39 -16.20
CA LEU A 130 1.98 0.29 -15.32
C LEU A 130 0.76 0.84 -16.05
N GLU A 131 -0.30 0.04 -16.15
CA GLU A 131 -1.60 0.46 -16.64
C GLU A 131 -2.58 0.60 -15.47
N THR A 132 -3.38 1.66 -15.48
CA THR A 132 -4.56 1.80 -14.61
C THR A 132 -5.82 1.82 -15.48
N ARG A 133 -6.49 0.68 -15.55
CA ARG A 133 -7.67 0.47 -16.41
C ARG A 133 -8.94 1.09 -15.82
N VAL A 134 -9.06 1.08 -14.49
CA VAL A 134 -10.23 1.63 -13.78
C VAL A 134 -9.75 2.56 -12.67
N PRO A 135 -9.54 3.86 -12.95
CA PRO A 135 -9.01 4.79 -11.95
C PRO A 135 -9.97 5.01 -10.78
N GLY A 136 -11.28 4.88 -10.99
CA GLY A 136 -12.30 5.03 -9.93
C GLY A 136 -12.33 3.89 -8.91
N ALA A 137 -11.60 2.80 -9.14
CA ALA A 137 -11.51 1.66 -8.23
C ALA A 137 -10.35 1.79 -7.22
N VAL A 138 -9.63 2.91 -7.24
CA VAL A 138 -8.54 3.23 -6.31
C VAL A 138 -8.85 4.55 -5.62
N LEU A 139 -8.74 4.55 -4.30
CA LEU A 139 -8.95 5.70 -3.43
C LEU A 139 -7.72 5.87 -2.54
N SER A 140 -7.14 7.07 -2.54
CA SER A 140 -6.16 7.48 -1.54
C SER A 140 -6.82 8.38 -0.50
N GLY A 141 -6.41 8.27 0.75
CA GLY A 141 -6.88 9.15 1.81
C GLY A 141 -5.85 9.41 2.89
N ALA A 142 -6.07 10.51 3.63
CA ALA A 142 -5.33 10.84 4.82
C ALA A 142 -5.92 10.13 6.05
N ILE A 143 -5.03 9.68 6.94
CA ILE A 143 -5.33 9.24 8.29
C ILE A 143 -5.23 10.51 9.13
N THR A 144 -6.32 11.23 9.31
CA THR A 144 -6.34 12.39 10.20
C THR A 144 -7.56 12.26 11.08
N ALA A 145 -7.37 12.50 12.38
CA ALA A 145 -8.45 12.57 13.36
C ALA A 145 -9.39 13.75 13.07
#